data_AF-A0A936NNR3-F1
#
_entry.id   AF-A0A936NNR3-F1
#
_cell.length_a   1.000
_cell.length_b   1.000
_cell.length_c   1.000
_cell.angle_alpha   90.00
_cell.angle_beta   90.00
_cell.angle_gamma   90.00
#
_symmetry.space_group_name_H-M   'P 1'
#
loop_
_entity.id
_entity.type
_entity.pdbx_description
1 polymer ?
#
loop_
_entity_poly.entity_id
_entity_poly.type
_entity_poly.pdbx_seq_one_letter_code
_entity_poly.pdbx_strand_id
1 'polypeptide(L)' 'MLQLRETSRREPETLARHSVEPSLLETVQRYFKLPPTDLTLREFWRLVARLEVFLARKSDGDPGWQTLWRGWLRLQDLAW' A
#
# COMPACT_ATOMS: atom_id res chain seq x y z
N MET A 1 -10.08 6.81 5.91
CA MET A 1 -10.21 5.35 5.73
C MET A 1 -11.06 4.97 4.52
N LEU A 2 -12.32 5.43 4.40
CA LEU A 2 -13.19 5.03 3.29
C LEU A 2 -12.73 5.57 1.92
N GLN A 3 -12.31 6.83 1.87
CA GLN A 3 -11.93 7.50 0.62
C GLN A 3 -10.74 6.83 -0.07
N LEU A 4 -9.67 6.50 0.67
CA LEU A 4 -8.48 5.86 0.09
C LEU A 4 -8.79 4.48 -0.55
N ARG A 5 -9.73 3.71 0.02
CA ARG A 5 -10.19 2.44 -0.56
C ARG A 5 -10.95 2.65 -1.87
N GLU A 6 -11.79 3.67 -1.91
CA GLU A 6 -12.55 4.04 -3.10
C GLU A 6 -11.64 4.52 -4.21
N THR A 7 -10.65 5.37 -3.91
CA THR A 7 -9.67 5.86 -4.88
C THR A 7 -8.83 4.71 -5.44
N SER A 8 -8.37 3.77 -4.60
CA SER A 8 -7.64 2.59 -5.09
C SER A 8 -8.45 1.69 -6.03
N ARG A 9 -9.79 1.73 -5.98
CA ARG A 9 -10.67 0.93 -6.84
C ARG A 9 -11.15 1.69 -8.08
N ARG A 10 -11.33 3.02 -7.97
CA ARG A 10 -11.75 3.87 -9.09
C ARG A 10 -10.59 4.26 -9.98
N GLU A 11 -9.42 4.51 -9.39
CA GLU A 11 -8.22 4.98 -10.08
C GLU A 11 -6.94 4.29 -9.53
N PRO A 12 -6.82 2.97 -9.74
CA PRO A 12 -5.69 2.18 -9.23
C PRO A 12 -4.33 2.63 -9.76
N GLU A 13 -4.29 3.24 -10.94
CA GLU A 13 -3.06 3.66 -11.62
C GLU A 13 -2.60 5.07 -11.27
N THR A 14 -3.41 5.82 -10.50
CA THR A 14 -3.00 7.14 -10.02
C THR A 14 -1.82 7.00 -9.07
N LEU A 15 -0.86 7.93 -9.18
CA LEU A 15 0.34 7.93 -8.36
C LEU A 15 -0.01 8.09 -6.87
N ALA A 16 0.54 7.20 -6.04
CA ALA A 16 0.27 7.15 -4.61
C ALA A 16 0.67 8.45 -3.90
N ARG A 17 1.70 9.15 -4.38
CA ARG A 17 2.15 10.45 -3.84
C ARG A 17 1.08 11.55 -3.84
N HIS A 18 0.04 11.43 -4.66
CA HIS A 18 -1.06 12.41 -4.67
C HIS A 18 -2.08 12.18 -3.55
N SER A 19 -2.04 11.02 -2.86
CA SER A 19 -3.04 10.62 -1.86
C SER A 19 -2.45 10.06 -0.58
N VAL A 20 -1.15 9.75 -0.58
CA VAL A 20 -0.41 9.14 0.53
C VAL A 20 0.79 10.02 0.86
N GLU A 21 1.03 10.23 2.15
CA GLU A 21 2.19 10.96 2.65
C GLU A 21 3.52 10.37 2.15
N PRO A 22 4.48 11.19 1.68
CA PRO A 22 5.77 10.70 1.18
C PRO A 22 6.55 9.84 2.17
N SER A 23 6.51 10.16 3.47
CA SER A 23 7.19 9.40 4.53
C SER A 23 6.73 7.94 4.59
N LEU A 24 5.43 7.69 4.35
CA LEU A 24 4.86 6.34 4.33
C LEU A 24 5.27 5.57 3.06
N LEU A 25 5.38 6.27 1.93
CA LEU A 25 5.90 5.69 0.69
C LEU A 25 7.37 5.28 0.85
N GLU A 26 8.19 6.14 1.44
CA GLU A 26 9.60 5.84 1.73
C GLU A 26 9.74 4.67 2.70
N THR A 27 8.91 4.63 3.74
CA THR A 27 8.92 3.54 4.74
C THR A 27 8.63 2.20 4.08
N VAL A 28 7.60 2.12 3.25
CA VAL A 28 7.24 0.86 2.58
C VAL A 28 8.30 0.45 1.55
N GLN A 29 8.84 1.41 0.79
CA GLN A 29 9.92 1.14 -0.17
C GLN A 29 11.19 0.64 0.53
N ARG A 30 11.57 1.27 1.65
CA ARG A 30 12.71 0.87 2.46
C ARG A 30 12.52 -0.52 3.07
N TYR A 31 11.33 -0.82 3.58
CA TYR A 31 11.00 -2.13 4.13
C TYR A 31 11.17 -3.25 3.09
N PHE A 32 10.67 -3.05 1.88
CA PHE A 32 10.77 -4.03 0.79
C PHE A 32 12.05 -3.92 -0.05
N LYS A 33 12.98 -3.01 0.31
CA LYS A 33 14.22 -2.73 -0.43
C LYS A 33 13.95 -2.40 -1.92
N LEU A 34 12.86 -1.69 -2.18
CA LEU A 34 12.51 -1.23 -3.51
C LEU A 34 13.23 0.08 -3.82
N PRO A 35 13.57 0.34 -5.10
CA PRO A 35 14.09 1.63 -5.51
C PRO A 35 13.04 2.75 -5.24
N PRO A 36 13.48 4.00 -5.06
CA PRO A 36 12.61 5.15 -4.87
C PRO A 36 11.92 5.52 -6.19
N THR A 37 10.91 4.73 -6.56
CA THR A 37 10.11 4.91 -7.77
C THR A 37 8.73 5.45 -7.42
N ASP A 38 8.09 6.06 -8.40
CA ASP A 38 6.68 6.41 -8.29
C ASP A 38 5.83 5.14 -8.21
N LEU A 39 5.22 4.90 -7.06
CA LEU A 39 4.27 3.81 -6.86
C LEU A 39 2.89 4.29 -7.28
N THR A 40 2.15 3.45 -7.98
CA THR A 40 0.70 3.61 -8.12
C THR A 40 -0.01 3.31 -6.80
N LEU A 41 -1.24 3.82 -6.62
CA LEU A 41 -2.07 3.48 -5.46
C LEU A 41 -2.24 1.97 -5.31
N ARG A 42 -2.42 1.25 -6.42
CA ARG A 42 -2.55 -0.21 -6.39
C ARG A 42 -1.29 -0.91 -5.89
N GLU A 43 -0.12 -0.49 -6.36
CA GLU A 43 1.15 -1.05 -5.92
C GLU A 43 1.40 -0.75 -4.45
N PHE A 44 1.19 0.50 -4.04
CA PHE A 44 1.29 0.89 -2.63
C PHE A 44 0.42 -0.01 -1.74
N TRP A 45 -0.87 -0.14 -2.06
CA TRP A 45 -1.78 -0.95 -1.25
C TRP A 45 -1.46 -2.44 -1.23
N ARG A 46 -0.91 -2.98 -2.33
CA ARG A 46 -0.39 -4.34 -2.35
C ARG A 46 0.82 -4.49 -1.44
N LEU A 47 1.76 -3.55 -1.45
CA LEU A 47 2.91 -3.56 -0.55
C LEU A 47 2.46 -3.45 0.93
N VAL A 48 1.50 -2.57 1.23
CA VAL A 48 0.91 -2.46 2.57
C VAL A 48 0.30 -3.79 3.01
N ALA A 49 -0.49 -4.45 2.15
CA ALA A 49 -1.05 -5.75 2.47
C ALA A 49 0.04 -6.81 2.75
N ARG A 50 1.16 -6.75 2.01
CA ARG A 50 2.31 -7.67 2.16
C ARG A 50 3.06 -7.51 3.49
N LEU A 51 2.91 -6.39 4.20
CA LEU A 51 3.57 -6.17 5.50
C LEU A 51 3.10 -7.13 6.60
N GLU A 52 1.89 -7.68 6.46
CA GLU A 52 1.30 -8.58 7.44
C GLU A 52 1.52 -10.04 7.05
N VAL A 53 0.76 -10.53 6.07
CA VAL A 53 0.78 -11.94 5.65
C VAL A 53 0.29 -12.13 4.21
N PHE A 54 0.05 -11.04 3.47
CA PHE A 54 -0.42 -11.15 2.10
C PHE A 54 0.75 -11.61 1.22
N LEU A 55 0.66 -12.83 0.72
CA LEU A 55 1.67 -13.38 -0.19
C LEU A 55 1.71 -12.67 -1.55
N ALA A 56 0.63 -11.97 -1.93
CA ALA A 56 0.48 -11.27 -3.21
C ALA A 56 0.82 -12.14 -4.42
N ARG A 57 0.25 -13.36 -4.50
CA ARG A 57 0.47 -14.22 -5.67
C ARG A 57 -0.25 -13.62 -6.88
N LYS A 58 0.28 -13.88 -8.07
CA LYS A 58 -0.15 -13.26 -9.34
C LYS A 58 -1.65 -13.43 -9.65
N SER A 59 -2.32 -14.40 -9.03
CA SER A 59 -3.74 -14.71 -9.23
C SER A 59 -4.62 -14.49 -7.98
N ASP A 60 -4.08 -13.96 -6.88
CA ASP A 60 -4.84 -13.75 -5.63
C ASP A 60 -5.86 -12.60 -5.73
N GLY A 61 -5.77 -11.78 -6.78
CA GLY A 61 -6.57 -10.57 -6.92
C GLY A 61 -6.10 -9.45 -5.98
N ASP A 62 -6.98 -8.49 -5.70
CA ASP A 62 -6.66 -7.38 -4.82
C ASP A 62 -6.98 -7.72 -3.35
N PRO A 63 -6.15 -7.30 -2.39
CA PRO A 63 -6.31 -7.63 -0.98
C PRO A 63 -7.65 -7.13 -0.42
N GLY A 64 -8.26 -7.95 0.45
CA GLY A 64 -9.48 -7.60 1.17
C GLY A 64 -9.28 -6.45 2.17
N TRP A 65 -10.38 -5.82 2.58
CA TRP A 65 -10.36 -4.62 3.43
C TRP A 65 -9.69 -4.85 4.80
N GLN A 66 -9.87 -6.02 5.39
CA GLN A 66 -9.24 -6.36 6.69
C GLN A 66 -7.72 -6.50 6.58
N THR A 67 -7.24 -7.06 5.47
CA THR A 67 -5.81 -7.22 5.20
C THR A 67 -5.15 -5.86 4.99
N LEU A 68 -5.80 -4.98 4.22
CA LEU A 68 -5.34 -3.60 4.05
C LEU A 68 -5.31 -2.84 5.37
N TRP A 69 -6.34 -3.00 6.21
CA TRP A 69 -6.41 -2.33 7.50
C TRP A 69 -5.27 -2.73 8.45
N ARG A 70 -5.00 -4.04 8.57
CA ARG A 70 -3.89 -4.54 9.39
C ARG A 70 -2.54 -4.07 8.86
N GLY A 71 -2.32 -4.17 7.54
CA GLY A 71 -1.09 -3.70 6.90
C GLY A 71 -0.85 -2.20 7.10
N TRP A 72 -1.93 -1.40 7.07
CA TRP A 72 -1.87 0.04 7.32
C TRP A 72 -1.48 0.36 8.77
N LEU A 73 -2.05 -0.35 9.75
CA LEU A 73 -1.65 -0.19 11.15
C LEU A 73 -0.16 -0.54 11.34
N ARG A 74 0.31 -1.62 10.70
CA ARG A 74 1.72 -2.00 10.75
C ARG A 74 2.63 -1.01 10.06
N LEU A 75 2.22 -0.42 8.93
CA LEU A 75 2.97 0.64 8.27
C LEU A 75 3.13 1.86 9.17
N GLN A 76 2.06 2.29 9.84
CA GLN A 76 2.11 3.43 10.76
C GLN A 76 3.04 3.15 11.96
N ASP A 77 3.01 1.92 12.49
CA ASP A 77 3.91 1.47 13.57
C ASP A 77 5.39 1.47 13.13
N LEU A 78 5.67 1.19 11.85
CA LEU A 78 7.03 1.25 11.29
C LEU A 78 7.50 2.67 10.94
N ALA A 79 6.57 3.60 10.76
CA ALA A 79 6.85 4.99 10.40
C ALA A 79 7.03 5.92 11.62
N TRP A 80 6.83 5.39 12.82
CA TRP A 80 7.01 6.07 14.11
C TRP A 80 8.35 5.71 14.73
#